data_AF-A0A101WNZ2-F1
#
_entry.id   AF-A0A101WNZ2-F1
#
_cell.length_a   1.000
_cell.length_b   1.000
_cell.length_c   1.000
_cell.angle_alpha   90.00
_cell.angle_beta   90.00
_cell.angle_gamma   90.00
#
_symmetry.space_group_name_H-M   'P 1'
#
loop_
_entity.id
_entity.type
_entity.pdbx_description
1 polymer ?
#
loop_
_entity_poly.entity_id
_entity_poly.type
_entity_poly.pdbx_seq_one_letter_code
_entity_poly.pdbx_strand_id
1 'polypeptide(L)'
;KKKWIVKGSPHIDYAADINVLLTYYKLKDNIRDEGGLLPRLAKLAFQRGYNNAASGNKHLDEIIAASITAQVLLEEQKCSSMDEAAEPFANMLSQLLAAGYRGDDQSVSRILGWIGYNLGKWIYLIDAFDDIEKDIKSGSYNPLLQQYKYDNQDVKAFKSGIEDEVRINLLQALSQTTGSIELLKLKNKGIIDNILYEGLYGKTEKVLSCITSEKRSCERDEKSVRSIGN
;
A
#
# COMPACT_ATOMS: atom_id res chain seq x y z
N LYS A 1 -34.49 -5.43 0.65
CA LYS A 1 -33.86 -5.35 -0.69
C LYS A 1 -33.17 -6.68 -1.00
N LYS A 2 -33.53 -7.36 -2.09
CA LYS A 2 -32.77 -8.54 -2.56
C LYS A 2 -31.37 -8.06 -2.96
N LYS A 3 -30.33 -8.55 -2.27
CA LYS A 3 -28.95 -8.36 -2.69
C LYS A 3 -28.64 -9.40 -3.75
N TRP A 4 -28.22 -8.97 -4.94
CA TRP A 4 -27.70 -9.86 -5.95
C TRP A 4 -26.34 -10.38 -5.46
N ILE A 5 -26.22 -11.71 -5.35
CA ILE A 5 -24.98 -12.38 -4.98
C ILE A 5 -24.54 -13.14 -6.21
N VAL A 6 -23.36 -12.81 -6.75
CA VAL A 6 -22.71 -13.62 -7.78
C VAL A 6 -22.22 -14.90 -7.09
N LYS A 7 -22.70 -16.06 -7.52
CA LYS A 7 -22.23 -17.37 -7.05
C LYS A 7 -21.43 -18.05 -8.15
N GLY A 8 -20.28 -18.62 -7.81
CA GLY A 8 -19.53 -19.54 -8.67
C GLY A 8 -18.65 -18.88 -9.73
N SER A 9 -17.95 -17.79 -9.41
CA SER A 9 -16.94 -17.21 -10.29
C SER A 9 -15.55 -17.50 -9.71
N PRO A 10 -14.73 -18.36 -10.34
CA PRO A 10 -13.40 -18.72 -9.82
C PRO A 10 -12.49 -17.51 -9.56
N HIS A 11 -12.65 -16.42 -10.32
CA HIS A 11 -11.87 -15.20 -10.16
C HIS A 11 -12.34 -14.35 -8.97
N ILE A 12 -13.65 -14.31 -8.70
CA ILE A 12 -14.20 -13.61 -7.53
C ILE A 12 -13.88 -14.40 -6.27
N ASP A 13 -14.01 -15.73 -6.33
CA ASP A 13 -13.68 -16.62 -5.22
C ASP A 13 -12.19 -16.50 -4.88
N TYR A 14 -11.30 -16.46 -5.89
CA TYR A 14 -9.87 -16.17 -5.69
C TYR A 14 -9.64 -14.84 -4.98
N ALA A 15 -10.22 -13.74 -5.48
CA ALA A 15 -10.05 -12.43 -4.86
C ALA A 15 -10.59 -12.38 -3.42
N ALA A 16 -11.69 -13.09 -3.14
CA ALA A 16 -12.24 -13.21 -1.81
C ALA A 16 -11.31 -13.99 -0.86
N ASP A 17 -10.75 -15.12 -1.31
CA ASP A 17 -9.78 -15.90 -0.54
C ASP A 17 -8.54 -15.07 -0.20
N ILE A 18 -7.95 -14.37 -1.18
CA ILE A 18 -6.80 -13.49 -0.94
C ILE A 18 -7.13 -12.39 0.07
N ASN A 19 -8.29 -11.75 -0.05
CA ASN A 19 -8.71 -10.73 0.89
C ASN A 19 -8.88 -11.28 2.31
N VAL A 20 -9.40 -12.50 2.46
CA VAL A 20 -9.52 -13.18 3.76
C VAL A 20 -8.14 -13.49 4.34
N LEU A 21 -7.20 -14.01 3.53
CA LEU A 21 -5.83 -14.29 3.97
C LEU A 21 -5.13 -13.01 4.46
N LEU A 22 -5.11 -11.96 3.64
CA LEU A 22 -4.48 -10.68 3.99
C LEU A 22 -5.12 -10.05 5.24
N THR A 23 -6.45 -10.10 5.36
CA THR A 23 -7.17 -9.59 6.54
C THR A 23 -6.79 -10.36 7.80
N TYR A 24 -6.68 -11.69 7.71
CA TYR A 24 -6.28 -12.51 8.85
C TYR A 24 -4.88 -12.14 9.35
N TYR A 25 -3.93 -11.96 8.44
CA TYR A 25 -2.58 -11.56 8.82
C TYR A 25 -2.51 -10.15 9.39
N LYS A 26 -3.24 -9.18 8.80
CA LYS A 26 -3.36 -7.83 9.37
C LYS A 26 -3.90 -7.84 10.79
N LEU A 27 -4.92 -8.67 11.07
CA LEU A 27 -5.45 -8.82 12.43
C LEU A 27 -4.45 -9.49 13.38
N LYS A 28 -3.68 -10.48 12.89
CA LYS A 28 -2.64 -11.15 13.68
C LYS A 28 -1.53 -10.19 14.08
N ASP A 29 -1.14 -9.31 13.17
CA ASP A 29 -0.13 -8.27 13.35
C ASP A 29 -0.57 -7.24 14.40
N ASN A 30 -1.76 -6.64 14.22
CA ASN A 30 -2.32 -5.69 15.19
C ASN A 30 -2.47 -6.28 16.62
N ILE A 31 -2.75 -7.59 16.75
CA ILE A 31 -2.81 -8.25 18.07
C ILE A 31 -1.43 -8.31 18.73
N ARG A 32 -0.38 -8.51 17.94
CA ARG A 32 1.01 -8.56 18.43
C ARG A 32 1.47 -7.18 18.90
N ASP A 33 1.09 -6.13 18.18
CA ASP A 33 1.68 -4.80 18.36
C ASP A 33 0.88 -3.89 19.33
N GLU A 34 -0.46 -3.91 19.27
CA GLU A 34 -1.29 -2.98 20.07
C GLU A 34 -1.92 -3.62 21.32
N GLY A 35 -2.20 -4.94 21.28
CA GLY A 35 -2.90 -5.65 22.35
C GLY A 35 -4.37 -5.20 22.56
N GLY A 36 -5.32 -6.13 22.48
CA GLY A 36 -6.73 -5.80 22.75
C GLY A 36 -7.70 -6.97 22.65
N LEU A 37 -8.87 -6.87 23.31
CA LEU A 37 -9.93 -7.89 23.29
C LEU A 37 -10.70 -7.94 21.96
N LEU A 38 -10.90 -6.79 21.31
CA LEU A 38 -11.62 -6.67 20.03
C LEU A 38 -10.93 -7.38 18.86
N PRO A 39 -9.61 -7.17 18.61
CA PRO A 39 -8.89 -7.92 17.58
C PRO A 39 -8.89 -9.43 17.81
N ARG A 40 -8.86 -9.89 19.08
CA ARG A 40 -8.92 -11.32 19.43
C ARG A 40 -10.28 -11.96 19.09
N LEU A 41 -11.38 -11.27 19.37
CA LEU A 41 -12.73 -11.74 18.99
C LEU A 41 -12.93 -11.70 17.47
N ALA A 42 -12.42 -10.66 16.79
CA ALA A 42 -12.44 -10.58 15.33
C ALA A 42 -11.64 -11.72 14.68
N LYS A 43 -10.46 -12.07 15.22
CA LYS A 43 -9.68 -13.22 14.77
C LYS A 43 -10.46 -14.53 14.89
N LEU A 44 -11.17 -14.75 15.99
CA LEU A 44 -11.97 -15.96 16.19
C LEU A 44 -13.11 -16.08 15.15
N ALA A 45 -13.77 -14.95 14.84
CA ALA A 45 -14.79 -14.89 13.79
C ALA A 45 -14.23 -15.15 12.39
N PHE A 46 -13.01 -14.66 12.11
CA PHE A 46 -12.33 -14.87 10.83
C PHE A 46 -11.62 -16.23 10.71
N GLN A 47 -11.35 -16.92 11.82
CA GLN A 47 -10.55 -18.15 11.83
C GLN A 47 -11.12 -19.22 10.90
N ARG A 48 -12.45 -19.38 10.84
CA ARG A 48 -13.08 -20.35 9.96
C ARG A 48 -12.94 -19.97 8.48
N GLY A 49 -13.11 -18.69 8.16
CA GLY A 49 -12.91 -18.18 6.80
C GLY A 49 -11.45 -18.33 6.36
N TYR A 50 -10.52 -17.97 7.23
CA TYR A 50 -9.09 -18.15 7.02
C TYR A 50 -8.74 -19.62 6.78
N ASN A 51 -9.15 -20.55 7.65
CA ASN A 51 -8.83 -21.97 7.49
C ASN A 51 -9.31 -22.52 6.14
N ASN A 52 -10.51 -22.11 5.70
CA ASN A 52 -11.03 -22.50 4.39
C ASN A 52 -10.17 -21.93 3.25
N ALA A 53 -9.92 -20.61 3.24
CA ALA A 53 -9.12 -19.94 2.22
C ALA A 53 -7.68 -20.49 2.16
N ALA A 54 -7.03 -20.66 3.31
CA ALA A 54 -5.68 -21.20 3.44
C ALA A 54 -5.60 -22.66 2.96
N SER A 55 -6.61 -23.49 3.26
CA SER A 55 -6.64 -24.87 2.79
C SER A 55 -6.69 -24.99 1.26
N GLY A 56 -7.39 -24.06 0.59
CA GLY A 56 -7.50 -24.00 -0.87
C GLY A 56 -6.33 -23.29 -1.55
N ASN A 57 -5.55 -22.49 -0.81
CA ASN A 57 -4.51 -21.62 -1.35
C ASN A 57 -3.21 -21.68 -0.53
N LYS A 58 -2.79 -22.89 -0.10
CA LYS A 58 -1.65 -23.08 0.83
C LYS A 58 -0.38 -22.35 0.42
N HIS A 59 -0.02 -22.43 -0.85
CA HIS A 59 1.17 -21.75 -1.38
C HIS A 59 1.08 -20.22 -1.23
N LEU A 60 -0.11 -19.63 -1.40
CA LEU A 60 -0.30 -18.18 -1.27
C LEU A 60 -0.31 -17.75 0.19
N ASP A 61 -0.85 -18.58 1.10
CA ASP A 61 -0.75 -18.38 2.54
C ASP A 61 0.72 -18.40 3.01
N GLU A 62 1.54 -19.32 2.48
CA GLU A 62 2.98 -19.38 2.73
C GLU A 62 3.71 -18.12 2.21
N ILE A 63 3.38 -17.65 1.01
CA ILE A 63 3.93 -16.40 0.44
C ILE A 63 3.62 -15.21 1.36
N ILE A 64 2.37 -15.07 1.79
CA ILE A 64 1.97 -13.97 2.67
C ILE A 64 2.70 -14.05 4.01
N ALA A 65 2.77 -15.24 4.62
CA ALA A 65 3.46 -15.46 5.89
C ALA A 65 4.97 -15.12 5.79
N ALA A 66 5.62 -15.55 4.72
CA ALA A 66 7.03 -15.30 4.48
C ALA A 66 7.30 -13.81 4.28
N SER A 67 6.47 -13.12 3.49
CA SER A 67 6.58 -11.68 3.29
C SER A 67 6.44 -10.89 4.58
N ILE A 68 5.45 -11.21 5.43
CA ILE A 68 5.29 -10.54 6.73
C ILE A 68 6.49 -10.79 7.63
N THR A 69 7.00 -12.02 7.65
CA THR A 69 8.20 -12.35 8.44
C THR A 69 9.41 -11.54 7.99
N ALA A 70 9.58 -11.37 6.67
CA ALA A 70 10.64 -10.55 6.11
C ALA A 70 10.45 -9.05 6.43
N GLN A 71 9.23 -8.52 6.45
CA GLN A 71 8.96 -7.14 6.87
C GLN A 71 9.40 -6.91 8.32
N VAL A 72 8.94 -7.77 9.24
CA VAL A 72 9.30 -7.70 10.66
C VAL A 72 10.82 -7.72 10.85
N LEU A 73 11.53 -8.57 10.12
CA LEU A 73 12.99 -8.64 10.19
C LEU A 73 13.66 -7.32 9.75
N LEU A 74 13.17 -6.69 8.67
CA LEU A 74 13.70 -5.41 8.19
C LEU A 74 13.40 -4.26 9.17
N GLU A 75 12.24 -4.28 9.82
CA GLU A 75 11.85 -3.33 10.86
C GLU A 75 12.75 -3.45 12.09
N GLU A 76 12.99 -4.67 12.57
CA GLU A 76 13.89 -4.97 13.69
C GLU A 76 15.34 -4.52 13.39
N GLN A 77 15.78 -4.68 12.14
CA GLN A 77 17.09 -4.22 11.66
C GLN A 77 17.14 -2.71 11.42
N LYS A 78 16.02 -1.99 11.56
CA LYS A 78 15.88 -0.57 11.23
C LYS A 78 16.39 -0.24 9.83
N CYS A 79 15.97 -1.03 8.85
CA CYS A 79 16.33 -0.83 7.44
C CYS A 79 16.15 0.64 7.05
N SER A 80 17.20 1.26 6.52
CA SER A 80 17.23 2.68 6.13
C SER A 80 17.04 2.90 4.63
N SER A 81 16.55 1.90 3.92
CA SER A 81 16.25 1.94 2.50
C SER A 81 14.76 1.68 2.31
N MET A 82 14.03 2.68 1.84
CA MET A 82 12.59 2.60 1.58
C MET A 82 12.26 1.57 0.50
N ASP A 83 13.17 1.38 -0.47
CA ASP A 83 13.04 0.35 -1.51
C ASP A 83 13.18 -1.06 -0.93
N GLU A 84 14.19 -1.29 -0.10
CA GLU A 84 14.37 -2.60 0.56
C GLU A 84 13.23 -2.88 1.54
N ALA A 85 12.78 -1.87 2.29
CA ALA A 85 11.66 -2.00 3.20
C ALA A 85 10.34 -2.34 2.47
N ALA A 86 10.13 -1.81 1.26
CA ALA A 86 8.96 -2.11 0.44
C ALA A 86 9.02 -3.49 -0.24
N GLU A 87 10.22 -4.07 -0.39
CA GLU A 87 10.47 -5.26 -1.21
C GLU A 87 9.62 -6.48 -0.81
N PRO A 88 9.48 -6.86 0.48
CA PRO A 88 8.70 -8.03 0.84
C PRO A 88 7.22 -7.91 0.45
N PHE A 89 6.65 -6.71 0.62
CA PHE A 89 5.25 -6.44 0.30
C PHE A 89 5.03 -6.36 -1.22
N ALA A 90 5.94 -5.70 -1.94
CA ALA A 90 5.94 -5.66 -3.40
C ALA A 90 6.01 -7.06 -4.02
N ASN A 91 6.95 -7.89 -3.55
CA ASN A 91 7.11 -9.25 -4.04
C ASN A 91 5.93 -10.16 -3.67
N MET A 92 5.31 -9.95 -2.50
CA MET A 92 4.07 -10.63 -2.13
C MET A 92 2.97 -10.34 -3.16
N LEU A 93 2.69 -9.05 -3.40
CA LEU A 93 1.61 -8.63 -4.30
C LEU A 93 1.86 -9.10 -5.73
N SER A 94 3.11 -9.07 -6.19
CA SER A 94 3.53 -9.63 -7.48
C SER A 94 3.08 -11.08 -7.65
N GLN A 95 3.43 -11.94 -6.69
CA GLN A 95 3.07 -13.35 -6.73
C GLN A 95 1.57 -13.58 -6.63
N LEU A 96 0.86 -12.82 -5.78
CA LEU A 96 -0.59 -12.92 -5.64
C LEU A 96 -1.33 -12.51 -6.91
N LEU A 97 -0.91 -11.47 -7.61
CA LEU A 97 -1.56 -11.03 -8.85
C LEU A 97 -1.26 -11.98 -10.01
N ALA A 98 -0.01 -12.46 -10.11
CA ALA A 98 0.38 -13.46 -11.11
C ALA A 98 -0.43 -14.76 -10.93
N ALA A 99 -0.53 -15.28 -9.71
CA ALA A 99 -1.26 -16.52 -9.40
C ALA A 99 -2.79 -16.42 -9.64
N GLY A 100 -3.34 -15.21 -9.70
CA GLY A 100 -4.76 -15.00 -10.02
C GLY A 100 -5.11 -15.28 -11.49
N TYR A 101 -4.11 -15.33 -12.37
CA TYR A 101 -4.30 -15.66 -13.78
C TYR A 101 -4.30 -17.18 -13.99
N ARG A 102 -5.38 -17.70 -14.59
CA ARG A 102 -5.57 -19.13 -14.87
C ARG A 102 -5.56 -19.47 -16.37
N GLY A 103 -5.06 -18.57 -17.21
CA GLY A 103 -4.90 -18.82 -18.64
C GLY A 103 -3.51 -19.35 -18.98
N ASP A 104 -3.34 -19.78 -20.23
CA ASP A 104 -2.10 -20.43 -20.67
C ASP A 104 -0.99 -19.42 -21.05
N ASP A 105 -1.35 -18.17 -21.31
CA ASP A 105 -0.40 -17.14 -21.74
C ASP A 105 0.45 -16.62 -20.57
N GLN A 106 1.64 -17.18 -20.44
CA GLN A 106 2.61 -16.80 -19.41
C GLN A 106 3.05 -15.33 -19.50
N SER A 107 2.89 -14.66 -20.65
CA SER A 107 3.16 -13.23 -20.74
C SER A 107 2.19 -12.42 -19.88
N VAL A 108 0.91 -12.79 -19.84
CA VAL A 108 -0.11 -12.14 -19.02
C VAL A 108 0.20 -12.31 -17.54
N SER A 109 0.58 -13.51 -17.11
CA SER A 109 1.00 -13.76 -15.71
C SER A 109 2.19 -12.89 -15.31
N ARG A 110 3.19 -12.73 -16.18
CA ARG A 110 4.36 -11.86 -15.92
C ARG A 110 3.97 -10.38 -15.84
N ILE A 111 3.10 -9.92 -16.73
CA ILE A 111 2.60 -8.54 -16.73
C ILE A 111 1.83 -8.27 -15.42
N LEU A 112 0.97 -9.19 -14.99
CA LEU A 112 0.23 -9.08 -13.72
C LEU A 112 1.15 -9.09 -12.50
N GLY A 113 2.21 -9.90 -12.52
CA GLY A 113 3.24 -9.86 -11.48
C GLY A 113 3.94 -8.50 -11.40
N TRP A 114 4.34 -7.94 -12.55
CA TRP A 114 4.97 -6.63 -12.60
C TRP A 114 4.04 -5.49 -12.14
N ILE A 115 2.76 -5.57 -12.50
CA ILE A 115 1.71 -4.69 -11.97
C ILE A 115 1.65 -4.82 -10.44
N GLY A 116 1.60 -6.05 -9.91
CA GLY A 116 1.55 -6.30 -8.48
C GLY A 116 2.76 -5.75 -7.73
N TYR A 117 3.96 -5.99 -8.25
CA TYR A 117 5.19 -5.47 -7.67
C TYR A 117 5.17 -3.95 -7.50
N ASN A 118 4.85 -3.23 -8.57
CA ASN A 118 4.83 -1.76 -8.55
C ASN A 118 3.68 -1.21 -7.70
N LEU A 119 2.50 -1.84 -7.73
CA LEU A 119 1.40 -1.48 -6.84
C LEU A 119 1.78 -1.70 -5.37
N GLY A 120 2.47 -2.79 -5.05
CA GLY A 120 2.92 -3.06 -3.69
C GLY A 120 3.91 -2.01 -3.20
N LYS A 121 4.90 -1.63 -4.03
CA LYS A 121 5.80 -0.51 -3.72
C LYS A 121 5.04 0.79 -3.47
N TRP A 122 4.09 1.13 -4.36
CA TRP A 122 3.30 2.34 -4.21
C TRP A 122 2.49 2.33 -2.91
N ILE A 123 1.78 1.23 -2.60
CA ILE A 123 0.97 1.10 -1.38
C ILE A 123 1.85 1.24 -0.13
N TYR A 124 2.99 0.56 -0.09
CA TYR A 124 3.88 0.60 1.06
C TYR A 124 4.44 2.01 1.31
N LEU A 125 4.93 2.67 0.27
CA LEU A 125 5.54 4.00 0.38
C LEU A 125 4.52 5.10 0.71
N ILE A 126 3.33 5.05 0.10
CA ILE A 126 2.30 6.06 0.37
C ILE A 126 1.80 5.96 1.82
N ASP A 127 1.65 4.74 2.33
CA ASP A 127 1.24 4.48 3.72
C ASP A 127 2.32 4.97 4.69
N ALA A 128 3.59 4.62 4.45
CA ALA A 128 4.71 5.11 5.23
C ALA A 128 4.78 6.65 5.25
N PHE A 129 4.45 7.34 4.16
CA PHE A 129 4.44 8.81 4.14
C PHE A 129 3.22 9.41 4.87
N ASP A 130 2.03 8.81 4.72
CA ASP A 130 0.80 9.23 5.39
C ASP A 130 0.96 9.11 6.91
N ASP A 131 1.58 8.00 7.37
CA ASP A 131 1.71 7.64 8.78
C ASP A 131 2.92 8.28 9.51
N ILE A 132 3.80 9.05 8.85
CA ILE A 132 4.99 9.70 9.48
C ILE A 132 4.68 10.32 10.86
N GLU A 133 3.61 11.12 10.98
CA GLU A 133 3.27 11.79 12.23
C GLU A 133 2.82 10.80 13.32
N LYS A 134 2.07 9.78 12.93
CA LYS A 134 1.58 8.72 13.82
C LYS A 134 2.74 7.84 14.30
N ASP A 135 3.68 7.53 13.42
CA ASP A 135 4.84 6.69 13.73
C ASP A 135 5.81 7.40 14.68
N ILE A 136 6.04 8.70 14.49
CA ILE A 136 6.81 9.51 15.45
C ILE A 136 6.16 9.48 16.83
N LYS A 137 4.83 9.64 16.92
CA LYS A 137 4.09 9.65 18.20
C LYS A 137 4.09 8.30 18.92
N SER A 138 4.01 7.20 18.15
CA SER A 138 3.96 5.85 18.70
C SER A 138 5.35 5.23 18.91
N GLY A 139 6.40 5.82 18.32
CA GLY A 139 7.75 5.26 18.29
C GLY A 139 7.88 4.05 17.34
N SER A 140 6.89 3.86 16.45
CA SER A 140 6.87 2.76 15.47
C SER A 140 7.95 2.97 14.41
N TYR A 141 8.43 1.86 13.83
CA TYR A 141 9.35 1.94 12.71
C TYR A 141 8.67 2.59 11.49
N ASN A 142 9.40 3.47 10.83
CA ASN A 142 9.01 4.03 9.54
C ASN A 142 10.26 4.15 8.64
N PRO A 143 10.25 3.59 7.43
CA PRO A 143 11.42 3.56 6.55
C PRO A 143 11.88 4.95 6.12
N LEU A 144 10.96 5.90 5.97
CA LEU A 144 11.29 7.27 5.56
C LEU A 144 12.00 8.02 6.70
N LEU A 145 11.60 7.80 7.95
CA LEU A 145 12.30 8.38 9.10
C LEU A 145 13.74 7.85 9.19
N GLN A 146 13.97 6.57 8.90
CA GLN A 146 15.31 5.98 8.91
C GLN A 146 16.16 6.45 7.72
N GLN A 147 15.63 6.40 6.50
CA GLN A 147 16.35 6.78 5.29
C GLN A 147 16.78 8.25 5.32
N TYR A 148 15.88 9.13 5.74
CA TYR A 148 16.11 10.58 5.76
C TYR A 148 16.59 11.09 7.11
N LYS A 149 16.93 10.20 8.05
CA LYS A 149 17.56 10.50 9.34
C LYS A 149 16.82 11.58 10.11
N TYR A 150 15.53 11.35 10.37
CA TYR A 150 14.71 12.27 11.17
C TYR A 150 15.35 12.53 12.54
N ASP A 151 15.51 13.81 12.90
CA ASP A 151 16.14 14.24 14.16
C ASP A 151 15.26 15.27 14.91
N ASN A 152 14.07 14.84 15.34
CA ASN A 152 13.15 15.62 16.18
C ASN A 152 12.79 17.03 15.66
N GLN A 153 13.03 17.29 14.37
CA GLN A 153 12.62 18.52 13.72
C GLN A 153 11.11 18.58 13.55
N ASP A 154 10.59 19.75 13.20
CA ASP A 154 9.17 19.93 12.88
C ASP A 154 8.72 18.92 11.81
N VAL A 155 7.63 18.21 12.10
CA VAL A 155 7.13 17.11 11.25
C VAL A 155 6.74 17.64 9.87
N LYS A 156 6.15 18.83 9.78
CA LYS A 156 5.76 19.41 8.48
C LYS A 156 6.99 19.80 7.67
N ALA A 157 7.99 20.39 8.30
CA ALA A 157 9.27 20.71 7.68
C ALA A 157 9.98 19.44 7.18
N PHE A 158 10.01 18.37 7.97
CA PHE A 158 10.56 17.08 7.55
C PHE A 158 9.81 16.50 6.34
N LYS A 159 8.48 16.39 6.41
CA LYS A 159 7.67 15.87 5.30
C LYS A 159 7.85 16.68 4.03
N SER A 160 7.92 18.00 4.13
CA SER A 160 8.19 18.87 2.98
C SER A 160 9.61 18.69 2.43
N GLY A 161 10.59 18.32 3.25
CA GLY A 161 11.97 18.13 2.81
C GLY A 161 12.17 16.87 1.98
N ILE A 162 11.33 15.85 2.18
CA ILE A 162 11.43 14.55 1.49
C ILE A 162 10.34 14.36 0.42
N GLU A 163 9.38 15.28 0.32
CA GLU A 163 8.18 15.16 -0.52
C GLU A 163 8.53 14.85 -1.98
N ASP A 164 9.47 15.59 -2.58
CA ASP A 164 9.81 15.44 -4.00
C ASP A 164 10.43 14.08 -4.30
N GLU A 165 11.32 13.59 -3.44
CA GLU A 165 11.95 12.28 -3.64
C GLU A 165 10.95 11.13 -3.49
N VAL A 166 10.08 11.21 -2.47
CA VAL A 166 9.01 10.21 -2.27
C VAL A 166 8.01 10.27 -3.44
N ARG A 167 7.68 11.48 -3.91
CA ARG A 167 6.80 11.69 -5.08
C ARG A 167 7.36 11.02 -6.32
N ILE A 168 8.65 11.17 -6.61
CA ILE A 168 9.29 10.54 -7.77
C ILE A 168 9.11 9.02 -7.72
N ASN A 169 9.34 8.40 -6.57
CA ASN A 169 9.21 6.94 -6.41
C ASN A 169 7.76 6.47 -6.57
N LEU A 170 6.80 7.19 -5.98
CA LEU A 170 5.37 6.91 -6.14
C LEU A 170 4.92 7.03 -7.60
N LEU A 171 5.32 8.10 -8.29
CA LEU A 171 4.97 8.32 -9.70
C LEU A 171 5.64 7.29 -10.62
N GLN A 172 6.87 6.87 -10.32
CA GLN A 172 7.54 5.81 -11.04
C GLN A 172 6.77 4.49 -10.92
N ALA A 173 6.38 4.09 -9.71
CA ALA A 173 5.59 2.89 -9.47
C ALA A 173 4.22 2.93 -10.20
N LEU A 174 3.52 4.08 -10.16
CA LEU A 174 2.27 4.26 -10.90
C LEU A 174 2.47 4.21 -12.41
N SER A 175 3.53 4.83 -12.93
CA SER A 175 3.88 4.80 -14.36
C SER A 175 4.14 3.37 -14.85
N GLN A 176 4.91 2.58 -14.09
CA GLN A 176 5.13 1.17 -14.40
C GLN A 176 3.84 0.35 -14.38
N THR A 177 2.98 0.59 -13.38
CA THR A 177 1.68 -0.08 -13.26
C THR A 177 0.77 0.23 -14.45
N THR A 178 0.55 1.52 -14.72
CA THR A 178 -0.33 2.01 -15.79
C THR A 178 0.17 1.57 -17.16
N GLY A 179 1.46 1.74 -17.47
CA GLY A 179 2.04 1.31 -18.74
C GLY A 179 1.92 -0.20 -18.98
N SER A 180 1.98 -1.00 -17.92
CA SER A 180 1.84 -2.47 -18.03
C SER A 180 0.40 -2.91 -18.25
N ILE A 181 -0.57 -2.16 -17.76
CA ILE A 181 -1.99 -2.44 -17.97
C ILE A 181 -2.38 -2.25 -19.44
N GLU A 182 -1.72 -1.34 -20.17
CA GLU A 182 -1.92 -1.19 -21.63
C GLU A 182 -1.51 -2.43 -22.43
N LEU A 183 -0.66 -3.30 -21.88
CA LEU A 183 -0.27 -4.56 -22.51
C LEU A 183 -1.35 -5.64 -22.38
N LEU A 184 -2.37 -5.43 -21.55
CA LEU A 184 -3.42 -6.40 -21.28
C LEU A 184 -4.68 -6.12 -22.10
N LYS A 185 -5.28 -7.17 -22.66
CA LYS A 185 -6.60 -7.10 -23.32
C LYS A 185 -7.71 -7.18 -22.28
N LEU A 186 -8.08 -6.03 -21.69
CA LEU A 186 -9.08 -5.94 -20.63
C LEU A 186 -10.46 -5.56 -21.15
N LYS A 187 -11.50 -6.31 -20.75
CA LYS A 187 -12.91 -5.99 -21.09
C LYS A 187 -13.43 -4.74 -20.34
N ASN A 188 -12.97 -4.53 -19.11
CA ASN A 188 -13.44 -3.47 -18.21
C ASN A 188 -12.40 -2.36 -18.03
N LYS A 189 -11.65 -2.03 -19.10
CA LYS A 189 -10.52 -1.10 -19.03
C LYS A 189 -10.89 0.25 -18.40
N GLY A 190 -12.05 0.83 -18.74
CA GLY A 190 -12.49 2.10 -18.15
C GLY A 190 -12.65 2.08 -16.62
N ILE A 191 -13.03 0.95 -16.03
CA ILE A 191 -13.12 0.83 -14.55
C ILE A 191 -11.71 0.80 -13.95
N ILE A 192 -10.80 0.05 -14.57
CA ILE A 192 -9.41 -0.05 -14.13
C ILE A 192 -8.72 1.31 -14.26
N ASP A 193 -8.90 2.00 -15.38
CA ASP A 193 -8.32 3.32 -15.62
C ASP A 193 -8.79 4.33 -14.56
N ASN A 194 -10.09 4.35 -14.24
CA ASN A 194 -10.60 5.20 -13.15
C ASN A 194 -9.94 4.88 -11.80
N ILE A 195 -9.72 3.60 -11.48
CA ILE A 195 -9.04 3.22 -10.22
C ILE A 195 -7.61 3.75 -10.20
N LEU A 196 -6.87 3.66 -11.32
CA LEU A 196 -5.48 4.08 -11.38
C LEU A 196 -5.33 5.61 -11.38
N TYR A 197 -6.03 6.28 -12.30
CA TYR A 197 -5.87 7.72 -12.53
C TYR A 197 -6.62 8.55 -11.49
N GLU A 198 -7.91 8.27 -11.24
CA GLU A 198 -8.67 9.05 -10.26
C GLU A 198 -8.41 8.56 -8.83
N GLY A 199 -8.23 7.24 -8.66
CA GLY A 199 -7.98 6.64 -7.35
C GLY A 199 -6.54 6.81 -6.87
N LEU A 200 -5.58 6.13 -7.51
CA LEU A 200 -4.20 6.06 -7.00
C LEU A 200 -3.45 7.38 -7.18
N TYR A 201 -3.50 7.98 -8.37
CA TYR A 201 -2.86 9.28 -8.59
C TYR A 201 -3.54 10.37 -7.76
N GLY A 202 -4.88 10.39 -7.69
CA GLY A 202 -5.61 11.29 -6.79
C GLY A 202 -5.24 11.15 -5.31
N LYS A 203 -5.08 9.92 -4.79
CA LYS A 203 -4.60 9.67 -3.42
C LYS A 203 -3.15 10.13 -3.22
N THR A 204 -2.28 9.89 -4.22
CA THR A 204 -0.88 10.36 -4.20
C THR A 204 -0.84 11.88 -4.05
N GLU A 205 -1.54 12.58 -4.92
CA GLU A 205 -1.61 14.04 -4.85
C GLU A 205 -2.24 14.49 -3.55
N LYS A 206 -3.31 13.87 -3.05
CA LYS A 206 -3.93 14.26 -1.79
C LYS A 206 -2.96 14.14 -0.61
N VAL A 207 -2.26 13.02 -0.47
CA VAL A 207 -1.36 12.76 0.67
C VAL A 207 -0.15 13.69 0.64
N LEU A 208 0.42 13.93 -0.54
CA LEU A 208 1.57 14.83 -0.69
C LEU A 208 1.13 16.31 -0.63
N SER A 209 0.02 16.69 -1.27
CA SER A 209 -0.49 18.07 -1.33
C SER A 209 -1.23 18.55 -0.08
N CYS A 210 -1.60 17.68 0.85
CA CYS A 210 -1.98 18.11 2.20
C CYS A 210 -0.88 18.99 2.84
N ILE A 211 0.37 18.89 2.39
CA ILE A 211 1.46 19.81 2.75
C ILE A 211 1.40 21.11 1.92
N THR A 212 1.16 21.01 0.61
CA THR A 212 1.22 22.18 -0.30
C THR A 212 0.00 23.09 -0.23
N SER A 213 -1.18 22.58 0.15
CA SER A 213 -2.38 23.41 0.36
C SER A 213 -2.25 24.34 1.58
N GLU A 214 -1.50 23.93 2.61
CA GLU A 214 -1.11 24.80 3.72
C GLU A 214 0.02 25.76 3.36
N LYS A 215 0.97 25.36 2.48
CA LYS A 215 1.93 26.32 1.88
C LYS A 215 1.22 27.44 1.13
N ARG A 216 0.14 27.13 0.39
CA ARG A 216 -0.69 28.17 -0.28
C ARG A 216 -1.46 29.06 0.68
N SER A 217 -1.74 28.65 1.92
CA SER A 217 -2.26 29.58 2.95
C SER A 217 -1.15 30.42 3.56
N CYS A 218 0.02 29.85 3.88
CA CYS A 218 1.15 30.60 4.44
C CYS A 218 1.77 31.60 3.44
N GLU A 219 1.86 31.26 2.16
CA GLU A 219 2.36 32.19 1.12
C GLU A 219 1.37 33.33 0.79
N ARG A 220 0.07 33.13 1.04
CA ARG A 220 -0.92 34.20 0.87
C ARG A 220 -0.84 35.23 2.00
N ASP A 221 -0.46 34.82 3.20
CA ASP A 221 -0.29 35.72 4.33
C ASP A 221 1.00 36.54 4.24
N GLU A 222 2.09 36.00 3.66
CA GLU A 222 3.33 36.78 3.44
C GLU A 222 3.20 37.81 2.30
N LYS A 223 2.39 37.54 1.27
CA LYS A 223 2.14 38.52 0.19
C LYS A 223 1.16 39.63 0.57
N SER A 224 0.38 39.46 1.64
CA SER A 224 -0.50 40.51 2.18
C SER A 224 0.24 41.55 3.03
N VAL A 225 1.39 41.19 3.63
CA VAL A 225 2.16 42.11 4.51
C VAL A 225 3.10 43.03 3.71
N ARG A 226 3.48 42.66 2.49
CA ARG A 226 4.36 43.48 1.62
C ARG A 226 3.62 44.52 0.76
N SER A 227 2.32 44.70 0.93
CA SER A 227 1.51 45.68 0.17
C SER A 227 1.04 46.89 1.00
N ILE A 228 1.47 47.06 2.26
CA ILE A 228 1.12 48.21 3.13
C ILE A 228 2.36 49.07 3.42
N GLY A 229 3.24 49.21 2.44
CA GLY A 229 4.48 49.98 2.59
C GLY A 229 5.02 50.41 1.24
N ASN A 230 4.30 51.32 0.58
CA ASN A 230 4.80 52.37 -0.32
C ASN A 230 3.68 53.38 -0.58
#